data_AF-A0AAD6NPP2-F1
#
_entry.id   AF-A0AAD6NPP2-F1
#
_cell.length_a   1.000
_cell.length_b   1.000
_cell.length_c   1.000
_cell.angle_alpha   90.00
_cell.angle_beta   90.00
_cell.angle_gamma   90.00
#
_symmetry.space_group_name_H-M   'P 1'
#
loop_
_entity.id
_entity.type
_entity.pdbx_description
1 polymer ?
#
loop_
_entity_poly.entity_id
_entity_poly.type
_entity_poly.pdbx_seq_one_letter_code
_entity_poly.pdbx_strand_id
1 'polypeptide(L)'
;MDSLSTNTFSSLDSDGFTNDSKMVIDFIADYYKNIESYPVQSQVKPGYLVTKLPDTAPYCPESLEDVLKDVTDSIIPGLTHWQSPNFFAYFQSNASTAGFVGKWRWVSCTVAL
;
A
#
# COMPACT_ATOMS: atom_id res chain seq x y z
N MET A 1 15.91 -24.09 21.70
CA MET A 1 16.36 -22.77 22.19
C MET A 1 16.80 -22.03 20.96
N ASP A 2 15.83 -21.60 20.17
CA ASP A 2 16.07 -21.03 18.85
C ASP A 2 16.17 -19.52 18.99
N SER A 3 17.34 -19.03 18.60
CA SER A 3 17.71 -17.61 18.56
C SER A 3 16.84 -16.89 17.51
N LEU A 4 15.74 -16.31 17.97
CA LEU A 4 14.97 -15.34 17.18
C LEU A 4 15.81 -14.08 17.02
N SER A 5 16.41 -13.92 15.84
CA SER A 5 16.98 -12.67 15.37
C SER A 5 15.86 -11.63 15.30
N THR A 6 15.69 -10.86 16.36
CA THR A 6 14.84 -9.67 16.35
C THR A 6 15.46 -8.67 15.38
N ASN A 7 14.94 -8.57 14.16
CA ASN A 7 15.14 -7.40 13.31
C ASN A 7 14.59 -6.20 14.08
N THR A 8 15.49 -5.43 14.70
CA THR A 8 15.15 -4.24 15.47
C THR A 8 14.59 -3.20 14.49
N PHE A 9 13.27 -3.05 14.47
CA PHE A 9 12.61 -1.94 13.78
C PHE A 9 13.06 -0.62 14.42
N SER A 10 13.90 0.13 13.72
CA SER A 10 14.34 1.44 14.15
C SER A 10 13.33 2.49 13.66
N SER A 11 12.70 3.17 14.62
CA SER A 11 11.76 4.25 14.32
C SER A 11 12.51 5.42 13.68
N LEU A 12 12.21 5.72 12.41
CA LEU A 12 12.76 6.84 11.62
C LEU A 12 14.27 6.73 11.33
N ASP A 13 14.75 5.54 10.95
CA ASP A 13 16.06 5.41 10.32
C ASP A 13 16.06 6.00 8.89
N SER A 14 17.03 6.85 8.57
CA SER A 14 17.07 7.56 7.28
C SER A 14 17.32 6.63 6.09
N ASP A 15 18.17 5.62 6.27
CA ASP A 15 18.52 4.69 5.20
C ASP A 15 17.38 3.70 4.98
N GLY A 16 16.80 3.16 6.07
CA GLY A 16 15.58 2.35 6.04
C GLY A 16 14.41 3.07 5.39
N PHE A 17 14.16 4.33 5.81
CA PHE A 17 13.11 5.16 5.20
C PHE A 17 13.33 5.35 3.70
N THR A 18 14.56 5.59 3.26
CA THR A 18 14.87 5.78 1.84
C THR A 18 14.65 4.50 1.04
N ASN A 19 15.06 3.35 1.57
CA ASN A 19 14.88 2.06 0.90
C ASN A 19 13.40 1.69 0.80
N ASP A 20 12.69 1.74 1.92
CA ASP A 20 11.27 1.41 2.01
C ASP A 20 10.41 2.32 1.13
N SER A 21 10.74 3.62 1.10
CA SER A 21 10.03 4.58 0.25
C SER A 21 10.18 4.26 -1.23
N LYS A 22 11.38 3.86 -1.69
CA LYS A 22 11.60 3.45 -3.08
C LYS A 22 10.76 2.23 -3.43
N MET A 23 10.72 1.22 -2.55
CA MET A 23 9.91 0.02 -2.76
C MET A 23 8.42 0.34 -2.89
N VAL A 24 7.90 1.22 -2.02
CA VAL A 24 6.49 1.66 -2.09
C VAL A 24 6.21 2.46 -3.36
N ILE A 25 7.14 3.33 -3.79
CA ILE A 25 6.99 4.12 -5.01
C ILE A 25 6.99 3.21 -6.24
N ASP A 26 7.91 2.25 -6.32
CA ASP A 26 8.00 1.28 -7.42
C ASP A 26 6.73 0.43 -7.49
N PHE A 27 6.23 -0.04 -6.34
CA PHE A 27 4.96 -0.75 -6.24
C PHE A 27 3.77 0.05 -6.79
N ILE A 28 3.67 1.33 -6.41
CA ILE A 28 2.59 2.21 -6.89
C ILE A 28 2.73 2.47 -8.39
N ALA A 29 3.95 2.67 -8.89
CA ALA A 29 4.22 2.86 -10.31
C ALA A 29 3.79 1.64 -11.12
N ASP A 30 4.14 0.44 -10.67
CA ASP A 30 3.74 -0.82 -11.30
C ASP A 30 2.22 -1.06 -11.23
N TYR A 31 1.57 -0.65 -10.14
CA TYR A 31 0.11 -0.68 -10.04
C TYR A 31 -0.56 0.20 -11.11
N TYR A 32 -0.12 1.46 -11.27
CA TYR A 32 -0.68 2.35 -12.30
C TYR A 32 -0.39 1.87 -13.72
N LYS A 33 0.80 1.29 -13.95
CA LYS A 33 1.17 0.72 -15.25
C LYS A 33 0.24 -0.42 -15.67
N ASN A 34 -0.22 -1.23 -14.71
CA ASN A 34 -1.05 -2.40 -14.97
C ASN A 34 -2.53 -2.18 -14.62
N ILE A 35 -2.97 -0.95 -14.32
CA ILE A 35 -4.32 -0.68 -13.80
C ILE A 35 -5.44 -1.10 -14.76
N GLU A 36 -5.17 -1.09 -16.06
CA GLU A 36 -6.11 -1.52 -17.11
C GLU A 36 -6.33 -3.03 -17.15
N SER A 37 -5.39 -3.81 -16.62
CA SER A 37 -5.49 -5.27 -16.56
C SER A 37 -6.44 -5.76 -15.46
N TYR A 38 -6.70 -4.92 -14.46
CA TYR A 38 -7.58 -5.26 -13.35
C TYR A 38 -9.05 -4.92 -13.66
N PRO A 39 -10.00 -5.73 -13.16
CA PRO A 39 -11.42 -5.42 -13.32
C PRO A 39 -11.78 -4.14 -12.55
N VAL A 40 -12.31 -3.13 -13.24
CA VAL A 40 -12.63 -1.79 -12.68
C VAL A 40 -13.41 -1.87 -11.37
N GLN A 41 -14.41 -2.75 -11.31
CA GLN A 41 -15.17 -3.05 -10.11
C GLN A 41 -14.68 -4.35 -9.49
N SER A 42 -14.50 -4.35 -8.17
CA SER A 42 -14.15 -5.58 -7.45
C SER A 42 -15.22 -6.66 -7.61
N GLN A 43 -14.77 -7.90 -7.80
CA GLN A 43 -15.62 -9.09 -8.02
C GLN A 43 -15.67 -10.01 -6.78
N VAL A 44 -15.12 -9.56 -5.65
CA VAL A 44 -15.04 -10.36 -4.42
C VAL A 44 -16.35 -10.40 -3.66
N LYS A 45 -16.51 -11.44 -2.83
CA LYS A 45 -17.66 -11.53 -1.92
C LYS A 45 -17.44 -10.68 -0.67
N PRO A 46 -18.52 -10.11 -0.09
CA PRO A 46 -18.44 -9.52 1.24
C PRO A 46 -17.86 -10.51 2.26
N GLY A 47 -16.92 -10.06 3.09
CA GLY A 47 -16.28 -10.88 4.11
C GLY A 47 -15.07 -11.70 3.65
N TYR A 48 -14.66 -11.65 2.37
CA TYR A 48 -13.52 -12.44 1.88
C TYR A 48 -12.19 -12.11 2.57
N LEU A 49 -11.97 -10.85 2.98
CA LEU A 49 -10.75 -10.43 3.67
C LEU A 49 -10.62 -11.04 5.06
N VAL A 50 -11.75 -11.17 5.78
CA VAL A 50 -11.77 -11.69 7.16
C VAL A 50 -11.23 -13.12 7.19
N THR A 51 -11.50 -13.91 6.15
CA THR A 51 -10.98 -15.29 6.06
C THR A 51 -9.51 -15.39 5.65
N LYS A 52 -8.92 -14.30 5.11
CA LYS A 52 -7.54 -14.28 4.63
C LYS A 52 -6.57 -13.70 5.66
N LEU A 53 -7.04 -12.80 6.52
CA LEU A 53 -6.22 -12.13 7.53
C LEU A 53 -6.23 -12.91 8.85
N PRO A 54 -5.14 -12.88 9.63
CA PRO A 54 -5.11 -13.47 10.96
C PRO A 54 -6.04 -12.70 11.92
N ASP A 55 -6.66 -13.42 12.87
CA ASP A 55 -7.57 -12.84 13.86
C ASP A 55 -6.88 -11.88 14.84
N THR A 56 -5.55 -12.00 14.99
CA THR A 56 -4.73 -11.19 15.90
C THR A 56 -3.54 -10.61 15.16
N ALA A 57 -3.17 -9.38 15.50
CA ALA A 57 -1.97 -8.75 14.98
C ALA A 57 -0.71 -9.58 15.34
N PRO A 58 0.28 -9.64 14.44
CA PRO A 58 1.51 -10.38 14.68
C PRO A 58 2.30 -9.76 15.86
N TYR A 59 2.88 -10.62 16.70
CA TYR A 59 3.70 -10.19 17.83
C TYR A 59 5.12 -9.74 17.42
N CYS A 60 5.59 -10.24 16.28
CA CYS A 60 6.89 -9.90 15.72
C CYS A 60 6.73 -9.01 14.50
N PRO A 61 7.71 -8.14 14.20
CA PRO A 61 7.69 -7.33 12.99
C PRO A 61 7.79 -8.21 11.74
N GLU A 62 7.03 -7.85 10.72
CA GLU A 62 7.08 -8.44 9.38
C GLU A 62 7.87 -7.54 8.43
N SER A 63 8.40 -8.12 7.35
CA SER A 63 9.11 -7.33 6.35
C SER A 63 8.13 -6.51 5.51
N LEU A 64 8.57 -5.36 4.99
CA LEU A 64 7.75 -4.56 4.08
C LEU A 64 7.40 -5.33 2.80
N GLU A 65 8.29 -6.22 2.34
CA GLU A 65 8.05 -7.07 1.17
C GLU A 65 6.85 -8.01 1.38
N ASP A 66 6.78 -8.66 2.53
CA ASP A 66 5.69 -9.56 2.87
C ASP A 66 4.36 -8.78 2.94
N VAL A 67 4.39 -7.59 3.55
CA VAL A 67 3.21 -6.70 3.61
C VAL A 67 2.76 -6.27 2.22
N LEU A 68 3.68 -5.83 1.35
CA LEU A 68 3.34 -5.41 -0.02
C LEU A 68 2.81 -6.58 -0.87
N LYS A 69 3.33 -7.79 -0.63
CA LYS A 69 2.80 -9.00 -1.24
C LYS A 69 1.37 -9.29 -0.78
N ASP A 70 1.09 -9.18 0.51
CA ASP A 70 -0.26 -9.35 1.05
C ASP A 70 -1.23 -8.29 0.49
N VAL A 71 -0.78 -7.05 0.30
CA VAL A 71 -1.57 -6.02 -0.40
C VAL A 71 -1.92 -6.50 -1.82
N THR A 72 -0.94 -7.05 -2.54
CA THR A 72 -1.13 -7.53 -3.91
C THR A 72 -2.10 -8.70 -3.98
N ASP A 73 -1.95 -9.69 -3.11
CA ASP A 73 -2.68 -10.96 -3.19
C ASP A 73 -4.08 -10.89 -2.54
N SER A 74 -4.23 -10.04 -1.53
CA SER A 74 -5.45 -9.95 -0.73
C SER A 74 -6.24 -8.67 -0.98
N ILE A 75 -5.58 -7.51 -1.09
CA ILE A 75 -6.28 -6.21 -1.14
C ILE A 75 -6.61 -5.81 -2.59
N ILE A 76 -5.66 -5.91 -3.52
CA ILE A 76 -5.88 -5.49 -4.93
C ILE A 76 -7.11 -6.14 -5.56
N PRO A 77 -7.38 -7.46 -5.42
CA PRO A 77 -8.60 -8.07 -5.98
C PRO A 77 -9.90 -7.52 -5.39
N GLY A 78 -9.85 -7.03 -4.15
CA GLY A 78 -10.99 -6.41 -3.46
C GLY A 78 -11.19 -4.94 -3.74
N LEU A 79 -10.26 -4.32 -4.46
CA LEU A 79 -10.28 -2.89 -4.69
C LEU A 79 -11.10 -2.58 -5.94
N THR A 80 -11.97 -1.58 -5.85
CA THR A 80 -12.55 -0.96 -7.04
C THR A 80 -11.54 0.06 -7.55
N HIS A 81 -11.09 -0.06 -8.79
CA HIS A 81 -10.02 0.78 -9.36
C HIS A 81 -10.59 2.08 -9.93
N TRP A 82 -10.78 3.07 -9.05
CA TRP A 82 -11.29 4.39 -9.44
C TRP A 82 -10.41 5.15 -10.44
N GLN A 83 -9.10 4.88 -10.44
CA GLN A 83 -8.15 5.49 -11.37
C GLN A 83 -8.06 4.76 -12.72
N SER A 84 -8.83 3.68 -12.91
CA SER A 84 -8.86 3.01 -14.21
C SER A 84 -9.46 3.94 -15.26
N PRO A 85 -8.91 4.01 -16.49
CA PRO A 85 -9.48 4.81 -17.57
C PRO A 85 -10.90 4.35 -17.96
N ASN A 86 -11.28 3.14 -17.55
CA ASN A 86 -12.60 2.55 -17.79
C ASN A 86 -13.59 2.75 -16.62
N PHE A 87 -13.26 3.58 -15.63
CA PHE A 87 -14.17 3.92 -14.53
C PHE A 87 -15.09 5.10 -14.91
N PHE A 88 -16.37 4.78 -15.16
CA PHE A 88 -17.39 5.78 -15.53
C PHE A 88 -18.55 5.87 -14.52
N ALA A 89 -18.37 5.33 -13.32
CA ALA A 89 -19.38 5.36 -12.26
C ALA A 89 -19.25 6.62 -11.39
N TYR A 90 -20.36 7.08 -10.80
CA TYR A 90 -20.43 8.19 -9.84
C TYR A 90 -19.76 9.49 -10.33
N PHE A 91 -18.75 9.99 -9.59
CA PHE A 91 -17.95 11.17 -9.88
C PHE A 91 -16.47 10.79 -9.89
N GLN A 92 -15.68 11.44 -10.74
CA GLN A 92 -14.24 11.18 -10.81
C GLN A 92 -13.54 11.58 -9.51
N SER A 93 -12.81 10.63 -8.93
CA SER A 93 -11.84 10.91 -7.88
C SER A 93 -10.51 11.18 -8.54
N ASN A 94 -10.16 12.44 -8.78
CA ASN A 94 -8.94 12.77 -9.53
C ASN A 94 -7.70 12.53 -8.67
N ALA A 95 -6.77 11.68 -9.14
CA ALA A 95 -5.41 11.60 -8.62
C ALA A 95 -4.42 12.15 -9.65
N SER A 96 -3.40 12.88 -9.20
CA SER A 96 -2.34 13.41 -10.06
C SER A 96 -0.98 13.25 -9.40
N THR A 97 0.08 13.16 -10.18
CA THR A 97 1.46 13.07 -9.67
C THR A 97 1.79 14.24 -8.75
N ALA A 98 1.37 15.46 -9.11
CA ALA A 98 1.57 16.64 -8.28
C ALA A 98 0.82 16.55 -6.94
N GLY A 99 -0.43 16.07 -6.95
CA GLY A 99 -1.20 15.86 -5.71
C GLY A 99 -0.60 14.77 -4.83
N PHE A 100 -0.10 13.70 -5.44
CA PHE A 100 0.57 12.61 -4.74
C PHE A 100 1.86 13.11 -4.08
N VAL A 101 2.81 13.67 -4.84
CA VAL A 101 4.07 14.22 -4.31
C VAL A 101 3.82 15.31 -3.26
N GLY A 102 2.80 16.15 -3.46
CA GLY A 102 2.35 17.11 -2.47
C GLY A 102 2.05 16.41 -1.14
N LYS A 103 1.23 15.36 -1.14
CA LYS A 103 0.83 14.60 0.05
C LYS A 103 2.02 13.99 0.80
N TRP A 104 3.04 13.49 0.11
CA TRP A 104 4.27 13.00 0.75
C TRP A 104 5.03 14.11 1.49
N ARG A 105 5.02 15.32 0.94
CA ARG A 105 5.76 16.47 1.50
C ARG A 105 5.05 17.15 2.67
N TRP A 106 3.74 16.95 2.84
CA TRP A 106 2.89 17.69 3.80
C TRP A 106 3.41 17.64 5.25
N VAL A 107 4.05 16.56 5.68
CA VAL A 107 4.50 16.37 7.07
C VAL A 107 5.62 17.35 7.47
N SER A 108 6.37 17.90 6.51
CA SER A 108 7.45 18.84 6.83
C SER A 108 6.95 20.23 7.21
N CYS A 109 5.69 20.58 6.95
CA CYS A 109 5.18 21.93 7.16
C CYS A 109 4.61 22.19 8.57
N THR A 110 4.36 21.13 9.36
CA THR A 110 3.74 21.26 10.70
C THR A 110 4.76 21.50 11.83
N VAL A 111 6.07 21.47 11.54
CA VAL A 111 7.15 21.75 12.53
C VAL A 111 7.85 23.09 12.23
N ALA A 112 7.16 24.02 11.57
CA ALA A 112 7.67 25.36 11.27
C ALA A 112 6.75 26.50 11.76
N LEU A 113 5.86 26.21 12.72
CA LEU A 113 5.04 27.20 13.44
C LEU A 113 5.19 27.02 14.95
#